data_AF-A0A9W6QYT1-F1
#
_entry.id   AF-A0A9W6QYT1-F1
#
_cell.length_a   1.000
_cell.length_b   1.000
_cell.length_c   1.000
_cell.angle_alpha   90.00
_cell.angle_beta   90.00
_cell.angle_gamma   90.00
#
_symmetry.space_group_name_H-M   'P 1'
#
loop_
_entity.id
_entity.type
_entity.pdbx_description
1 polymer ?
#
loop_
_entity_poly.entity_id
_entity_poly.type
_entity_poly.pdbx_seq_one_letter_code
_entity_poly.pdbx_strand_id
1 'polypeptide(L)'
;MMFLELFVPRGRFGAEELRRLAERLTMKQLLTHIEAIRDVVGGAEDSSANPGVMDFLGSINHVIVHEIGTWIVDDRALGSAEPTRYVARAYVPGPWRKAMSAFLVASITRALSLADSLADAEPERCYWEPCVEVQVIGVPEGGYGVFGRVVGESAMLDMIADAKTDTPAPDDPGVLIDPVCGMVASEMVSTLEHDGTTYGFCCAGCRKYFVDKLAAEASQ
;
A
#
# COMPACT_ATOMS: atom_id res chain seq x y z
N MET A 1 2.50 6.11 4.59
CA MET A 1 2.48 7.24 3.64
C MET A 1 2.93 6.77 2.27
N MET A 2 2.09 6.89 1.27
CA MET A 2 2.28 6.41 -0.09
C MET A 2 1.96 7.54 -1.06
N PHE A 3 2.95 7.90 -1.87
CA PHE A 3 2.74 8.74 -3.04
C PHE A 3 2.76 7.84 -4.27
N LEU A 4 1.75 7.93 -5.12
CA LEU A 4 1.64 7.11 -6.31
C LEU A 4 1.57 7.99 -7.55
N GLU A 5 2.47 7.76 -8.49
CA GLU A 5 2.43 8.35 -9.83
C GLU A 5 1.97 7.28 -10.82
N LEU A 6 0.94 7.59 -11.61
CA LEU A 6 0.52 6.78 -12.75
C LEU A 6 0.88 7.50 -14.05
N PHE A 7 1.55 6.82 -14.97
CA PHE A 7 1.88 7.32 -16.29
C PHE A 7 1.02 6.59 -17.32
N VAL A 8 0.29 7.35 -18.14
CA VAL A 8 -0.56 6.85 -19.22
C VAL A 8 -0.26 7.59 -20.53
N PRO A 9 -0.47 6.97 -21.71
CA PRO A 9 -0.39 7.68 -22.98
C PRO A 9 -1.42 8.80 -23.06
N ARG A 10 -1.00 9.97 -23.52
CA ARG A 10 -1.88 11.14 -23.68
C ARG A 10 -3.02 10.86 -24.66
N GLY A 11 -4.21 11.36 -24.33
CA GLY A 11 -5.39 11.24 -25.19
C GLY A 11 -5.99 9.84 -25.23
N ARG A 12 -5.51 8.93 -24.36
CA ARG A 12 -6.07 7.58 -24.21
C ARG A 12 -7.34 7.54 -23.38
N PHE A 13 -7.48 8.50 -22.46
CA PHE A 13 -8.57 8.59 -21.49
C PHE A 13 -9.13 10.00 -21.44
N GLY A 14 -10.44 10.12 -21.25
CA GLY A 14 -11.08 11.37 -20.86
C GLY A 14 -10.84 11.73 -19.39
N ALA A 15 -11.12 12.98 -19.03
CA ALA A 15 -10.89 13.49 -17.67
C ALA A 15 -11.55 12.64 -16.56
N GLU A 16 -12.77 12.17 -16.80
CA GLU A 16 -13.49 11.35 -15.83
C GLU A 16 -12.94 9.91 -15.73
N GLU A 17 -12.41 9.37 -16.82
CA GLU A 17 -11.72 8.07 -16.81
C GLU A 17 -10.40 8.16 -16.05
N LEU A 18 -9.62 9.22 -16.26
CA LEU A 18 -8.40 9.51 -15.50
C LEU A 18 -8.71 9.66 -14.00
N ARG A 19 -9.82 10.32 -13.65
CA ARG A 19 -10.28 10.45 -12.26
C ARG A 19 -10.58 9.08 -11.65
N ARG A 20 -11.33 8.22 -12.34
CA ARG A 20 -11.64 6.86 -11.88
C ARG A 20 -10.40 5.98 -11.76
N LEU A 21 -9.45 6.11 -12.69
CA LEU A 21 -8.15 5.42 -12.60
C LEU A 21 -7.39 5.84 -11.34
N ALA A 22 -7.33 7.15 -11.06
CA ALA A 22 -6.66 7.66 -9.86
C ALA A 22 -7.33 7.16 -8.57
N GLU A 23 -8.66 7.18 -8.49
CA GLU A 23 -9.43 6.71 -7.32
C GLU A 23 -9.15 5.23 -7.02
N ARG A 24 -9.13 4.38 -8.05
CA ARG A 24 -8.83 2.94 -7.93
C ARG A 24 -7.44 2.64 -7.37
N LEU A 25 -6.49 3.56 -7.55
CA LEU A 25 -5.11 3.40 -7.09
C LEU A 25 -4.88 3.98 -5.69
N THR A 26 -5.91 4.55 -5.06
CA THR A 26 -5.80 4.97 -3.65
C THR A 26 -5.57 3.77 -2.74
N MET A 27 -4.82 3.95 -1.66
CA MET A 27 -4.53 2.85 -0.71
C MET A 27 -5.80 2.14 -0.24
N LYS A 28 -6.85 2.91 0.07
CA LYS A 28 -8.16 2.37 0.48
C LYS A 28 -8.75 1.42 -0.57
N GLN A 29 -8.66 1.76 -1.85
CA GLN A 29 -9.14 0.91 -2.93
C GLN A 29 -8.22 -0.29 -3.18
N LEU A 30 -6.89 -0.12 -3.12
CA LEU A 30 -5.94 -1.24 -3.27
C LEU A 30 -6.13 -2.32 -2.20
N LEU A 31 -6.47 -1.95 -0.96
CA LEU A 31 -6.73 -2.91 0.11
C LEU A 31 -7.96 -3.81 -0.18
N THR A 32 -8.93 -3.34 -0.98
CA THR A 32 -10.09 -4.17 -1.39
C THR A 32 -9.68 -5.35 -2.26
N HIS A 33 -8.45 -5.36 -2.79
CA HIS A 33 -7.94 -6.44 -3.61
C HIS A 33 -7.23 -7.55 -2.83
N ILE A 34 -6.96 -7.36 -1.53
CA ILE A 34 -6.16 -8.29 -0.70
C ILE A 34 -6.63 -9.73 -0.83
N GLU A 35 -7.93 -9.99 -0.71
CA GLU A 35 -8.50 -11.33 -0.80
C GLU A 35 -8.21 -11.99 -2.16
N ALA A 36 -8.34 -11.22 -3.24
CA ALA A 36 -8.12 -11.71 -4.60
C ALA A 36 -6.65 -11.92 -4.96
N ILE A 37 -5.71 -11.39 -4.16
CA ILE A 37 -4.27 -11.54 -4.36
C ILE A 37 -3.60 -12.31 -3.22
N ARG A 38 -4.39 -13.02 -2.39
CA ARG A 38 -3.91 -13.71 -1.19
C ARG A 38 -2.75 -14.68 -1.48
N ASP A 39 -2.83 -15.40 -2.60
CA ASP A 39 -1.79 -16.33 -3.03
C ASP A 39 -0.45 -15.64 -3.36
N VAL A 40 -0.49 -14.36 -3.75
CA VAL A 40 0.69 -13.55 -4.09
C VAL A 40 1.29 -12.87 -2.86
N VAL A 41 0.43 -12.42 -1.94
CA VAL A 41 0.86 -11.65 -0.76
C VAL A 41 1.24 -12.56 0.41
N GLY A 42 0.92 -13.86 0.34
CA GLY A 42 1.09 -14.81 1.44
C GLY A 42 -0.08 -14.66 2.41
N GLY A 43 -0.80 -15.76 2.64
CA GLY A 43 -2.07 -15.82 3.35
C GLY A 43 -2.18 -14.92 4.58
N ALA A 44 -2.90 -13.81 4.43
CA ALA A 44 -3.48 -13.09 5.55
C ALA A 44 -4.99 -13.35 5.50
N GLU A 45 -5.48 -14.20 6.40
CA GLU A 45 -6.88 -14.20 6.77
C GLU A 45 -7.19 -12.90 7.52
N ASP A 46 -8.33 -12.30 7.15
CA ASP A 46 -8.96 -11.12 7.76
C ASP A 46 -8.00 -10.01 8.22
N SER A 47 -7.38 -9.31 7.26
CA SER A 47 -6.74 -8.03 7.52
C SER A 47 -7.79 -6.95 7.81
N SER A 48 -8.45 -6.99 8.97
CA SER A 48 -9.22 -5.83 9.42
C SER A 48 -8.22 -4.73 9.80
N ALA A 49 -8.40 -3.57 9.18
CA ALA A 49 -7.56 -2.40 9.42
C ALA A 49 -8.30 -1.42 10.33
N ASN A 50 -7.61 -0.88 11.33
CA ASN A 50 -8.19 0.10 12.24
C ASN A 50 -8.72 1.33 11.46
N PRO A 51 -9.98 1.73 11.62
CA PRO A 51 -10.57 2.84 10.85
C PRO A 51 -9.80 4.16 10.98
N GLY A 52 -9.40 4.53 12.20
CA GLY A 52 -8.64 5.76 12.44
C GLY A 52 -7.26 5.75 11.76
N VAL A 53 -6.56 4.62 11.81
CA VAL A 53 -5.30 4.44 11.07
C VAL A 53 -5.52 4.54 9.57
N MET A 54 -6.60 3.95 9.05
CA MET A 54 -6.93 3.99 7.62
C MET A 54 -7.25 5.41 7.14
N ASP A 55 -8.01 6.17 7.93
CA ASP A 55 -8.34 7.56 7.63
C ASP A 55 -7.07 8.44 7.67
N PHE A 56 -6.22 8.26 8.69
CA PHE A 56 -4.94 8.95 8.77
C PHE A 56 -4.04 8.64 7.57
N LEU A 57 -3.82 7.36 7.27
CA LEU A 57 -3.02 6.94 6.11
C LEU A 57 -3.62 7.50 4.81
N GLY A 58 -4.95 7.48 4.67
CA GLY A 58 -5.66 8.09 3.55
C GLY A 58 -5.38 9.59 3.41
N SER A 59 -5.36 10.33 4.52
CA SER A 59 -5.14 11.79 4.52
C SER A 59 -3.75 12.23 4.06
N ILE A 60 -2.77 11.32 4.12
CA ILE A 60 -1.37 11.59 3.72
C ILE A 60 -0.95 10.83 2.46
N ASN A 61 -1.88 10.16 1.78
CA ASN A 61 -1.63 9.42 0.55
C ASN A 61 -2.17 10.18 -0.66
N HIS A 62 -1.37 10.31 -1.71
CA HIS A 62 -1.82 10.94 -2.96
C HIS A 62 -1.59 10.03 -4.15
N VAL A 63 -2.50 10.12 -5.12
CA VAL A 63 -2.34 9.55 -6.45
C VAL A 63 -2.35 10.69 -7.45
N ILE A 64 -1.36 10.72 -8.33
CA ILE A 64 -1.33 11.65 -9.46
C ILE A 64 -1.23 10.88 -10.77
N VAL A 65 -1.80 11.46 -11.83
CA VAL A 65 -1.81 10.85 -13.17
C VAL A 65 -1.13 11.79 -14.15
N HIS A 66 -0.16 11.25 -14.89
CA HIS A 66 0.61 11.93 -15.92
C HIS A 66 0.22 11.42 -17.30
N GLU A 67 -0.23 12.33 -18.15
CA GLU A 67 -0.45 12.05 -19.57
C GLU A 67 0.83 12.31 -20.39
N ILE A 68 1.45 11.21 -20.81
CA ILE A 68 2.72 11.19 -21.52
C ILE A 68 2.49 11.43 -23.02
N GLY A 69 3.09 12.49 -23.54
CA GLY A 69 2.94 12.90 -24.94
C GLY A 69 3.71 12.03 -25.94
N THR A 70 4.71 11.27 -25.50
CA THR A 70 5.50 10.38 -26.35
C THR A 70 5.78 9.08 -25.63
N TRP A 71 5.25 7.98 -26.16
CA TRP A 71 5.44 6.63 -25.62
C TRP A 71 6.04 5.75 -26.71
N ILE A 72 7.29 5.33 -26.53
CA ILE A 72 8.00 4.44 -27.44
C ILE A 72 8.07 3.05 -26.82
N VAL A 73 7.71 2.03 -27.60
CA VAL A 73 7.88 0.62 -27.27
C VAL A 73 8.87 0.04 -28.27
N ASP A 74 10.02 -0.40 -27.77
CA ASP A 74 11.15 -0.81 -28.61
C ASP A 74 11.60 0.32 -29.57
N ASP A 75 11.40 0.15 -30.88
CA ASP A 75 11.82 1.10 -31.92
C ASP A 75 10.65 1.95 -32.49
N ARG A 76 9.44 1.85 -31.91
CA ARG A 76 8.22 2.47 -32.47
C ARG A 76 7.36 3.17 -31.44
N ALA A 77 6.60 4.16 -31.90
CA ALA A 77 5.57 4.79 -31.06
C ALA A 77 4.40 3.83 -30.78
N LEU A 78 3.85 3.89 -29.57
CA LEU A 78 2.63 3.18 -29.21
C LEU A 78 1.44 3.77 -29.98
N GLY A 79 0.81 2.96 -30.82
CA GLY A 79 -0.34 3.36 -31.63
C GLY A 79 -1.61 3.51 -30.79
N SER A 80 -2.54 4.34 -31.28
CA SER A 80 -3.83 4.60 -30.61
C SER A 80 -4.79 3.41 -30.61
N ALA A 81 -4.59 2.43 -31.50
CA ALA A 81 -5.38 1.20 -31.53
C ALA A 81 -4.79 0.09 -30.66
N GLU A 82 -3.55 0.25 -30.18
CA GLU A 82 -2.89 -0.77 -29.37
C GLU A 82 -3.38 -0.76 -27.93
N PRO A 83 -3.31 -1.90 -27.22
CA PRO A 83 -3.66 -1.94 -25.82
C PRO A 83 -2.86 -0.94 -24.97
N THR A 84 -3.52 -0.35 -23.99
CA THR A 84 -2.90 0.67 -23.13
C THR A 84 -1.75 0.07 -22.32
N ARG A 85 -0.70 0.88 -22.14
CA ARG A 85 0.41 0.58 -21.23
C ARG A 85 0.40 1.55 -20.07
N TYR A 86 0.82 1.05 -18.92
CA TYR A 86 0.87 1.78 -17.67
C TYR A 86 2.26 1.63 -17.05
N VAL A 87 2.78 2.73 -16.54
CA VAL A 87 3.88 2.70 -15.57
C VAL A 87 3.34 3.31 -14.29
N ALA A 88 3.51 2.63 -13.17
CA ALA A 88 3.13 3.11 -11.85
C ALA A 88 4.37 3.18 -10.95
N ARG A 89 4.55 4.29 -10.25
CA ARG A 89 5.59 4.45 -9.23
C ARG A 89 4.94 4.65 -7.88
N ALA A 90 5.18 3.75 -6.95
CA ALA A 90 4.71 3.85 -5.58
C ALA A 90 5.89 4.15 -4.65
N TYR A 91 5.89 5.33 -4.03
CA TYR A 91 6.90 5.76 -3.08
C TYR A 91 6.44 5.43 -1.67
N VAL A 92 7.25 4.67 -0.94
CA VAL A 92 6.95 4.20 0.43
C VAL A 92 8.18 4.37 1.33
N PRO A 93 7.99 4.46 2.66
CA PRO A 93 9.09 4.41 3.62
C PRO A 93 10.11 3.34 3.26
N GLY A 94 11.39 3.73 3.19
CA GLY A 94 12.49 2.86 2.83
C GLY A 94 12.46 1.51 3.55
N PRO A 95 12.29 1.49 4.90
CA PRO A 95 12.13 0.26 5.66
C PRO A 95 10.94 -0.61 5.23
N TRP A 96 9.84 0.00 4.76
CA TRP A 96 8.60 -0.69 4.39
C TRP A 96 8.60 -1.21 2.95
N ARG A 97 9.48 -0.65 2.10
CA ARG A 97 9.56 -0.97 0.66
C ARG A 97 9.51 -2.47 0.39
N LYS A 98 10.33 -3.26 1.08
CA LYS A 98 10.40 -4.71 0.85
C LYS A 98 9.08 -5.40 1.21
N ALA A 99 8.50 -5.08 2.36
CA ALA A 99 7.27 -5.69 2.84
C ALA A 99 6.05 -5.31 1.99
N MET A 100 5.99 -4.06 1.52
CA MET A 100 4.87 -3.57 0.71
C MET A 100 4.96 -3.96 -0.77
N SER A 101 6.12 -4.44 -1.25
CA SER A 101 6.35 -4.65 -2.69
C SER A 101 5.36 -5.63 -3.31
N ALA A 102 5.17 -6.81 -2.72
CA ALA A 102 4.28 -7.83 -3.27
C ALA A 102 2.82 -7.34 -3.35
N PHE A 103 2.33 -6.76 -2.25
CA PHE A 103 1.00 -6.15 -2.18
C PHE A 103 0.82 -5.05 -3.23
N LEU A 104 1.73 -4.08 -3.31
CA LEU A 104 1.58 -2.95 -4.23
C LEU A 104 1.65 -3.40 -5.69
N VAL A 105 2.61 -4.26 -6.05
CA VAL A 105 2.72 -4.78 -7.42
C VAL A 105 1.45 -5.52 -7.83
N ALA A 106 0.95 -6.43 -6.99
CA ALA A 106 -0.23 -7.22 -7.30
C ALA A 106 -1.51 -6.37 -7.33
N SER A 107 -1.75 -5.53 -6.32
CA SER A 107 -2.95 -4.69 -6.22
C SER A 107 -3.02 -3.64 -7.33
N ILE A 108 -1.91 -2.98 -7.66
CA ILE A 108 -1.87 -1.96 -8.74
C ILE A 108 -2.10 -2.63 -10.10
N THR A 109 -1.44 -3.75 -10.36
CA THR A 109 -1.64 -4.51 -11.61
C THR A 109 -3.10 -4.91 -11.75
N ARG A 110 -3.70 -5.46 -10.70
CA ARG A 110 -5.13 -5.82 -10.69
C ARG A 110 -6.04 -4.62 -10.92
N ALA A 111 -5.82 -3.51 -10.22
CA ALA A 111 -6.64 -2.31 -10.33
C ALA A 111 -6.64 -1.74 -11.76
N LEU A 112 -5.48 -1.75 -12.43
CA LEU A 112 -5.31 -1.28 -13.80
C LEU A 112 -5.86 -2.27 -14.84
N SER A 113 -5.61 -3.57 -14.65
CA SER A 113 -6.23 -4.65 -15.44
C SER A 113 -7.76 -4.56 -15.49
N LEU A 114 -8.39 -4.27 -14.36
CA LEU A 114 -9.84 -4.10 -14.29
C LEU A 114 -10.32 -2.80 -14.95
N ALA A 115 -9.47 -1.79 -15.08
CA ALA A 115 -9.84 -0.57 -15.79
C ALA A 115 -9.89 -0.77 -17.31
N ASP A 116 -9.02 -1.64 -17.85
CA ASP A 116 -9.02 -2.05 -19.27
C ASP A 116 -10.29 -2.82 -19.68
N SER A 117 -10.99 -3.46 -18.74
CA SER A 117 -12.27 -4.15 -19.00
C SER A 117 -13.39 -3.21 -19.47
N LEU A 118 -13.25 -1.90 -19.25
CA LEU A 118 -14.16 -0.87 -19.75
C LEU A 118 -13.89 -0.51 -21.22
N ALA A 119 -12.80 -1.01 -21.80
CA ALA A 119 -12.31 -0.72 -23.15
C ALA A 119 -12.28 -1.96 -24.07
N ASP A 120 -13.14 -2.96 -23.81
CA ASP A 120 -13.23 -4.24 -24.55
C ASP A 120 -11.94 -5.08 -24.57
N ALA A 121 -11.03 -4.85 -23.63
CA ALA A 121 -9.79 -5.61 -23.47
C ALA A 121 -9.95 -6.76 -22.45
N GLU A 122 -9.26 -7.89 -22.72
CA GLU A 122 -9.17 -9.01 -21.77
C GLU A 122 -8.49 -8.54 -20.46
N PRO A 123 -9.18 -8.57 -19.30
CA PRO A 123 -8.67 -8.00 -18.05
C PRO A 123 -7.38 -8.67 -17.56
N GLU A 124 -7.22 -9.96 -17.87
CA GLU A 124 -6.08 -10.73 -17.41
C GLU A 124 -4.83 -10.53 -18.30
N ARG A 125 -4.94 -9.83 -19.43
CA ARG A 125 -3.83 -9.58 -20.38
C ARG A 125 -2.55 -9.09 -19.70
N CYS A 126 -2.68 -8.19 -18.72
CA CYS A 126 -1.55 -7.60 -18.02
C CYS A 126 -0.73 -8.60 -17.16
N TYR A 127 -1.19 -9.83 -16.99
CA TYR A 127 -0.44 -10.88 -16.27
C TYR A 127 0.47 -11.72 -17.18
N TRP A 128 0.32 -11.61 -18.50
CA TRP A 128 1.18 -12.32 -19.47
C TRP A 128 1.75 -11.41 -20.57
N GLU A 129 1.28 -10.16 -20.68
CA GLU A 129 1.87 -9.13 -21.53
C GLU A 129 2.42 -7.96 -20.69
N PRO A 130 3.44 -7.22 -21.18
CA PRO A 130 4.03 -6.08 -20.48
C PRO A 130 3.15 -4.83 -20.55
N CYS A 131 1.94 -4.91 -19.99
CA CYS A 131 0.96 -3.83 -19.96
C CYS A 131 1.11 -2.92 -18.74
N VAL A 132 1.51 -3.48 -17.60
CA VAL A 132 1.67 -2.74 -16.35
C VAL A 132 3.08 -2.95 -15.82
N GLU A 133 3.82 -1.86 -15.66
CA GLU A 133 5.08 -1.84 -14.92
C GLU A 133 4.87 -1.13 -13.59
N VAL A 134 5.16 -1.80 -12.47
CA VAL A 134 5.07 -1.21 -11.12
C VAL A 134 6.47 -1.10 -10.51
N GLN A 135 6.85 0.11 -10.13
CA GLN A 135 8.10 0.42 -9.44
C GLN A 135 7.80 0.82 -7.99
N VAL A 136 8.27 0.02 -7.04
CA VAL A 136 8.13 0.34 -5.60
C VAL A 136 9.43 0.95 -5.10
N ILE A 137 9.38 2.26 -4.84
CA ILE A 137 10.55 3.10 -4.53
C ILE A 137 10.57 3.39 -3.03
N GLY A 138 11.65 2.99 -2.37
CA GLY A 138 11.87 3.30 -0.97
C GLY A 138 12.46 4.69 -0.83
N VAL A 139 11.75 5.62 -0.19
CA VAL A 139 12.34 6.92 0.14
C VAL A 139 13.21 6.74 1.39
N PRO A 140 14.47 7.22 1.36
CA PRO A 140 15.39 7.06 2.49
C PRO A 140 14.88 7.69 3.78
N GLU A 141 15.41 7.21 4.91
CA GLU A 141 15.13 7.77 6.23
C GLU A 141 15.41 9.29 6.27
N GLY A 142 14.49 10.06 6.82
CA GLY A 142 14.54 11.53 6.80
C GLY A 142 14.17 12.18 5.46
N GLY A 143 13.83 11.39 4.44
CA GLY A 143 13.39 11.88 3.12
C GLY A 143 11.90 12.24 3.04
N TYR A 144 11.13 12.02 4.11
CA TYR A 144 9.70 12.33 4.15
C TYR A 144 9.39 13.61 4.90
N GLY A 145 8.46 14.39 4.36
CA GLY A 145 7.87 15.56 5.01
C GLY A 145 6.37 15.38 5.22
N VAL A 146 5.87 15.57 6.45
CA VAL A 146 4.44 15.62 6.77
C VAL A 146 4.22 16.72 7.78
N PHE A 147 3.14 17.51 7.63
CA PHE A 147 2.84 18.61 8.55
C PHE A 147 4.02 19.59 8.75
N GLY A 148 4.80 19.81 7.69
CA GLY A 148 5.94 20.72 7.70
C GLY A 148 7.19 20.23 8.45
N ARG A 149 7.23 18.96 8.87
CA ARG A 149 8.38 18.34 9.56
C ARG A 149 8.94 17.16 8.79
N VAL A 150 10.23 16.90 8.96
CA VAL A 150 10.86 15.65 8.52
C VAL A 150 10.33 14.50 9.39
N VAL A 151 9.92 13.40 8.76
CA VAL A 151 9.34 12.23 9.42
C VAL A 151 10.19 11.01 9.12
N GLY A 152 10.74 10.42 10.19
CA GLY A 152 11.38 9.10 10.16
C GLY A 152 10.41 7.96 10.46
N GLU A 153 10.91 6.73 10.44
CA GLU A 153 10.10 5.53 10.72
C GLU A 153 9.40 5.61 12.09
N SER A 154 10.14 5.95 13.15
CA SER A 154 9.58 6.04 14.51
C SER A 154 8.48 7.10 14.61
N ALA A 155 8.73 8.30 14.09
CA ALA A 155 7.73 9.38 14.10
C ALA A 155 6.49 9.03 13.26
N MET A 156 6.65 8.24 12.19
CA MET A 156 5.51 7.74 11.42
C MET A 156 4.70 6.70 12.21
N LEU A 157 5.37 5.81 12.96
CA LEU A 157 4.72 4.84 13.83
C LEU A 157 4.02 5.50 15.02
N ASP A 158 4.58 6.58 15.58
CA ASP A 158 3.91 7.41 16.59
C ASP A 158 2.59 7.94 16.04
N MET A 159 2.62 8.57 14.86
CA MET A 159 1.41 9.14 14.23
C MET A 159 0.36 8.07 13.91
N ILE A 160 0.79 6.87 13.52
CA ILE A 160 -0.11 5.73 13.30
C ILE A 160 -0.73 5.28 14.62
N ALA A 161 0.07 5.16 15.67
CA ALA A 161 -0.41 4.78 17.00
C ALA A 161 -1.40 5.81 17.56
N ASP A 162 -1.13 7.10 17.39
CA ASP A 162 -2.00 8.20 17.81
C ASP A 162 -3.32 8.24 17.01
N ALA A 163 -3.29 7.83 15.74
CA ALA A 163 -4.47 7.76 14.89
C ALA A 163 -5.37 6.56 15.19
N LYS A 164 -4.90 5.59 15.97
CA LYS A 164 -5.63 4.36 16.27
C LYS A 164 -6.88 4.67 17.11
N THR A 165 -8.05 4.37 16.56
CA THR A 165 -9.32 4.38 17.32
C THR A 165 -9.54 3.06 18.06
N ASP A 166 -10.55 2.98 18.92
CA ASP A 166 -10.91 1.71 19.57
C ASP A 166 -11.12 0.62 18.52
N THR A 167 -10.34 -0.45 18.62
CA THR A 167 -10.47 -1.66 17.80
C THR A 167 -11.22 -2.68 18.65
N PRO A 168 -12.41 -3.13 18.24
CA PRO A 168 -13.08 -4.22 18.94
C PRO A 168 -12.15 -5.43 19.05
N ALA A 169 -12.18 -6.11 20.19
CA ALA A 169 -11.49 -7.38 20.32
C ALA A 169 -12.04 -8.35 19.25
N PRO A 170 -11.17 -9.11 18.55
CA PRO A 170 -11.64 -10.10 17.59
C PRO A 170 -12.48 -11.18 18.30
N ASP A 171 -13.47 -11.71 17.59
CA ASP A 171 -14.34 -12.77 18.11
C ASP A 171 -13.58 -14.09 18.33
N ASP A 172 -12.48 -14.30 17.60
CA ASP A 172 -11.58 -15.44 17.75
C ASP A 172 -10.39 -15.09 18.67
N PRO A 173 -10.25 -15.74 19.84
CA PRO A 173 -9.13 -15.52 20.76
C PRO A 173 -7.76 -15.97 20.21
N GLY A 174 -7.71 -16.70 19.09
CA GLY A 174 -6.48 -17.00 18.35
C GLY A 174 -5.94 -15.82 17.52
N VAL A 175 -6.73 -14.77 17.34
CA VAL A 175 -6.38 -13.61 16.52
C VAL A 175 -5.77 -12.51 17.38
N LEU A 176 -4.54 -12.12 17.08
CA LEU A 176 -3.84 -11.04 17.77
C LEU A 176 -4.00 -9.72 16.99
N ILE A 177 -4.29 -8.64 17.71
CA ILE A 177 -4.33 -7.28 17.16
C ILE A 177 -3.01 -6.58 17.49
N ASP A 178 -2.37 -6.01 16.47
CA ASP A 178 -1.15 -5.24 16.65
C ASP A 178 -1.41 -4.02 17.55
N PRO A 179 -0.74 -3.90 18.71
CA PRO A 179 -1.01 -2.83 19.67
C PRO A 179 -0.57 -1.45 19.16
N VAL A 180 0.27 -1.38 18.12
CA VAL A 180 0.76 -0.15 17.51
C VAL A 180 -0.25 0.37 16.49
N CYS A 181 -0.64 -0.44 15.51
CA CYS A 181 -1.45 0.02 14.38
C CYS A 181 -2.89 -0.51 14.35
N GLY A 182 -3.24 -1.43 15.24
CA GLY A 182 -4.58 -2.04 15.28
C GLY A 182 -4.89 -2.97 14.10
N MET A 183 -3.89 -3.33 13.28
CA MET A 183 -4.06 -4.34 12.23
C MET A 183 -4.07 -5.74 12.84
N VAL A 184 -4.86 -6.63 12.26
CA VAL A 184 -4.81 -8.07 12.58
C VAL A 184 -3.42 -8.61 12.21
N ALA A 185 -2.74 -9.18 13.20
CA ALA A 185 -1.50 -9.90 13.01
C ALA A 185 -1.83 -11.36 12.67
N SER A 186 -2.10 -11.66 11.39
CA SER A 186 -2.21 -13.05 10.89
C SER A 186 -0.82 -13.61 10.51
N GLU A 187 -0.77 -14.90 10.13
CA GLU A 187 0.35 -15.88 10.12
C GLU A 187 1.80 -15.44 9.79
N MET A 188 2.05 -14.21 9.38
CA MET A 188 3.37 -13.56 9.36
C MET A 188 3.75 -12.89 10.70
N VAL A 189 3.23 -13.40 11.81
CA VAL A 189 3.33 -12.76 13.14
C VAL A 189 4.74 -12.85 13.68
N SER A 190 5.34 -11.69 13.97
CA SER A 190 6.37 -11.62 15.00
C SER A 190 5.64 -11.42 16.33
N THR A 191 5.88 -12.28 17.33
CA THR A 191 5.27 -12.14 18.67
C THR A 191 6.26 -11.60 19.70
N LEU A 192 5.72 -11.13 20.83
CA LEU A 192 6.48 -10.78 22.03
C LEU A 192 5.69 -11.17 23.27
N GLU A 193 6.31 -11.92 24.18
CA GLU A 193 5.81 -12.11 25.54
C GLU A 193 6.32 -10.97 26.43
N HIS A 194 5.41 -10.26 27.09
CA HIS A 194 5.76 -9.23 28.07
C HIS A 194 4.71 -9.17 29.18
N ASP A 195 5.13 -9.21 30.44
CA ASP A 195 4.28 -9.20 31.63
C ASP A 195 3.12 -10.22 31.60
N GLY A 196 3.40 -11.42 31.07
CA GLY A 196 2.42 -12.51 30.96
C GLY A 196 1.38 -12.31 29.87
N THR A 197 1.56 -11.31 29.00
CA THR A 197 0.71 -11.05 27.83
C THR A 197 1.47 -11.33 26.53
N THR A 198 0.85 -12.11 25.65
CA THR A 198 1.34 -12.34 24.27
C THR A 198 0.88 -11.20 23.36
N TYR A 199 1.81 -10.45 22.79
CA TYR A 199 1.55 -9.43 21.77
C TYR A 199 1.88 -9.97 20.39
N GLY A 200 1.00 -9.76 19.41
CA GLY A 200 1.24 -10.02 17.99
C GLY A 200 1.52 -8.73 17.23
N PHE A 201 2.37 -8.79 16.21
CA PHE A 201 2.70 -7.63 15.38
C PHE A 201 2.51 -7.94 13.90
N CYS A 202 1.90 -7.00 13.19
CA CYS A 202 1.66 -7.07 11.76
C CYS A 202 2.96 -6.99 10.93
N CYS A 203 4.01 -6.41 11.51
CA CYS A 203 5.31 -6.30 10.86
C CYS A 203 6.44 -6.12 11.89
N ALA A 204 7.67 -6.34 11.44
CA ALA A 204 8.88 -6.17 12.27
C ALA A 204 9.04 -4.72 12.80
N GLY A 205 8.59 -3.71 12.04
CA GLY A 205 8.64 -2.30 12.43
C GLY A 205 7.78 -2.02 13.66
N CYS A 206 6.50 -2.46 13.65
CA CYS A 206 5.61 -2.33 14.80
C CYS A 206 6.16 -3.06 16.04
N ARG A 207 6.70 -4.28 15.89
CA ARG A 207 7.33 -4.99 17.01
C ARG A 207 8.51 -4.21 17.58
N LYS A 208 9.43 -3.75 16.74
CA LYS A 208 10.62 -3.00 17.18
C LYS A 208 10.20 -1.74 17.94
N TYR A 209 9.29 -0.96 17.37
CA TYR A 209 8.77 0.24 18.01
C TYR A 209 8.14 -0.05 19.37
N PHE A 210 7.34 -1.11 19.48
CA PHE A 210 6.74 -1.50 20.74
C PHE A 210 7.78 -1.90 21.80
N VAL A 211 8.80 -2.68 21.42
CA VAL A 211 9.91 -3.05 22.32
C VAL A 211 10.68 -1.81 22.79
N ASP A 212 10.98 -0.88 21.88
CA ASP A 212 11.70 0.35 22.20
C ASP A 212 10.88 1.22 23.18
N LYS A 213 9.55 1.28 23.00
CA LYS A 213 8.64 2.00 23.90
C LYS A 213 8.61 1.39 25.31
N LEU A 214 8.48 0.06 25.42
CA LEU A 214 8.52 -0.63 26.72
C LEU A 214 9.85 -0.39 27.46
N ALA A 215 10.97 -0.41 26.75
CA ALA A 215 12.27 -0.13 27.34
C ALA A 215 12.38 1.32 27.87
N ALA A 216 11.80 2.28 27.15
CA ALA A 216 11.76 3.69 27.56
C ALA A 216 10.84 3.93 28.77
N GLU A 217 9.73 3.19 28.88
CA GLU A 217 8.82 3.24 30.03
C GLU A 217 9.43 2.60 31.27
N ALA A 218 10.15 1.47 31.12
CA ALA A 218 10.84 0.82 32.24
C ALA A 218 12.06 1.60 32.79
N SER A 219 12.53 2.61 32.05
CA SER A 219 13.65 3.48 32.45
C SER A 219 13.20 4.79 33.11
N GLN A 220 11.89 5.01 33.25
CA GLN A 220 11.26 6.15 33.93
C GLN A 220 10.80 5.74 35.33
#